data_AF-A0A498EKG2-F1
#
_entry.id   AF-A0A498EKG2-F1
#
_cell.length_a   1.000
_cell.length_b   1.000
_cell.length_c   1.000
_cell.angle_alpha   90.00
_cell.angle_beta   90.00
_cell.angle_gamma   90.00
#
_symmetry.space_group_name_H-M   'P 1'
#
loop_
_entity.id
_entity.type
_entity.pdbx_description
1 polymer ?
#
loop_
_entity_poly.entity_id
_entity_poly.type
_entity_poly.pdbx_seq_one_letter_code
_entity_poly.pdbx_strand_id
1 'polypeptide(L)' 'TGNVWLAAGIPLAVFTAIHIPLWGVGTTLQIGAWSVVVTGVYLWRRTLVAPIVMHLLNDIVGFVILPALG' A
#
# COMPACT_ATOMS: atom_id res chain seq x y z
N THR A 1 26.03 3.66 -1.66
CA THR A 1 25.44 2.58 -2.47
C THR A 1 24.40 1.86 -1.64
N GLY A 2 23.32 1.36 -2.26
CA GLY A 2 22.25 0.62 -1.58
C GLY A 2 21.50 -0.29 -2.55
N ASN A 3 20.94 -1.40 -2.07
CA ASN A 3 20.16 -2.34 -2.87
C ASN A 3 18.69 -1.90 -2.92
N VAL A 4 18.23 -1.43 -4.09
CA VAL A 4 16.86 -0.93 -4.29
C VAL A 4 15.79 -2.00 -4.00
N TRP A 5 16.10 -3.27 -4.28
CA TRP A 5 15.16 -4.37 -4.08
C TRP A 5 14.98 -4.70 -2.60
N LEU A 6 16.04 -4.62 -1.80
CA LEU A 6 15.92 -4.75 -0.35
C LEU A 6 15.20 -3.54 0.26
N ALA A 7 15.53 -2.34 -0.21
CA ALA A 7 14.91 -1.10 0.25
C ALA A 7 13.41 -1.03 -0.07
N ALA A 8 12.95 -1.66 -1.16
CA ALA A 8 11.53 -1.76 -1.51
C ALA A 8 10.86 -2.99 -0.87
N GLY A 9 11.52 -4.15 -0.92
CA GLY A 9 10.93 -5.42 -0.51
C GLY A 9 10.70 -5.55 0.98
N ILE A 10 11.62 -5.07 1.82
CA ILE A 10 11.49 -5.18 3.28
C ILE A 10 10.29 -4.34 3.78
N PRO A 11 10.18 -3.04 3.47
CA PRO A 11 9.02 -2.25 3.89
C PRO A 11 7.71 -2.78 3.31
N LEU A 12 7.71 -3.24 2.05
CA LEU A 12 6.51 -3.82 1.43
C LEU A 12 6.03 -5.07 2.18
N ALA A 13 6.94 -5.99 2.51
CA ALA A 13 6.62 -7.22 3.23
C ALA A 13 6.11 -6.91 4.66
N VAL A 14 6.81 -6.04 5.38
CA VAL A 14 6.43 -5.65 6.75
C VAL A 14 5.09 -4.93 6.74
N PHE A 15 4.92 -3.92 5.88
CA PHE A 15 3.66 -3.18 5.75
C PHE A 15 2.49 -4.11 5.42
N THR A 16 2.68 -5.08 4.51
CA THR A 16 1.62 -6.04 4.20
C THR A 16 1.29 -6.90 5.43
N ALA A 17 2.31 -7.48 6.08
CA ALA A 17 2.13 -8.41 7.19
C ALA A 17 1.45 -7.79 8.42
N ILE A 18 1.68 -6.50 8.71
CA ILE A 18 1.05 -5.84 9.87
C ILE A 18 -0.48 -5.71 9.75
N HIS A 19 -1.05 -5.92 8.56
CA HIS A 19 -2.51 -5.87 8.38
C HIS A 19 -3.22 -7.17 8.74
N ILE A 20 -2.48 -8.29 8.87
CA ILE A 20 -3.06 -9.62 9.16
C ILE A 20 -3.97 -9.61 10.41
N PRO A 21 -3.57 -9.04 11.57
CA PRO A 21 -4.36 -9.16 12.79
C PRO A 21 -5.73 -8.47 12.71
N LEU A 22 -5.82 -7.35 11.98
CA LEU A 22 -7.05 -6.54 11.90
C LEU A 22 -7.91 -6.90 10.68
N TRP A 23 -7.31 -7.36 9.59
CA TRP A 23 -7.98 -7.52 8.30
C TRP A 23 -8.05 -8.96 7.78
N GLY A 24 -7.36 -9.89 8.44
CA GLY A 24 -7.25 -11.28 8.01
C GLY A 24 -6.38 -11.45 6.76
N VAL A 25 -6.12 -12.70 6.37
CA VAL A 25 -5.20 -13.04 5.28
C VAL A 25 -5.72 -12.60 3.92
N GLY A 26 -7.02 -12.78 3.63
CA GLY A 26 -7.61 -12.46 2.32
C GLY A 26 -7.46 -10.98 1.97
N THR A 27 -7.91 -10.09 2.85
CA THR A 27 -7.78 -8.63 2.66
C THR A 27 -6.31 -8.19 2.69
N THR A 28 -5.49 -8.82 3.53
CA THR A 28 -4.04 -8.55 3.55
C THR A 28 -3.38 -8.79 2.19
N LEU A 29 -3.76 -9.87 1.49
CA LEU A 29 -3.22 -10.15 0.15
C LEU A 29 -3.62 -9.05 -0.85
N GLN A 30 -4.86 -8.55 -0.76
CA GLN A 30 -5.31 -7.43 -1.58
C GLN A 30 -4.54 -6.13 -1.27
N ILE A 31 -4.34 -5.81 0.00
CA ILE A 31 -3.52 -4.67 0.46
C ILE A 31 -2.09 -4.80 -0.07
N GLY A 32 -1.48 -5.98 0.07
CA GLY A 32 -0.12 -6.24 -0.42
C GLY A 32 0.01 -6.07 -1.93
N ALA A 33 -0.96 -6.56 -2.71
CA ALA A 33 -0.99 -6.35 -4.16
C ALA A 33 -1.05 -4.85 -4.51
N TRP A 34 -1.87 -4.07 -3.79
CA TRP A 34 -1.90 -2.61 -3.96
C TRP A 34 -0.59 -1.94 -3.55
N SER A 35 0.05 -2.39 -2.46
CA SER A 35 1.35 -1.89 -2.01
C SER A 35 2.47 -2.09 -3.03
N VAL A 36 2.44 -3.17 -3.83
CA VAL A 36 3.37 -3.37 -4.95
C VAL A 36 3.25 -2.23 -5.96
N VAL A 37 2.03 -1.86 -6.33
CA VAL A 37 1.77 -0.76 -7.29
C VAL A 37 2.28 0.56 -6.74
N VAL A 38 1.92 0.91 -5.50
CA VAL A 38 2.34 2.16 -4.85
C VAL A 38 3.86 2.24 -4.71
N THR A 39 4.51 1.13 -4.33
CA THR A 39 5.98 1.03 -4.24
C THR A 39 6.63 1.21 -5.61
N GLY A 40 6.07 0.60 -6.66
CA GLY A 40 6.54 0.79 -8.03
C GLY A 40 6.46 2.25 -8.49
N VAL A 41 5.36 2.94 -8.18
CA VAL A 41 5.20 4.38 -8.47
C VAL A 41 6.22 5.21 -7.72
N TYR A 42 6.49 4.90 -6.44
CA TYR A 42 7.55 5.56 -5.69
C TYR A 42 8.93 5.38 -6.35
N LEU A 43 9.28 4.14 -6.73
CA LEU A 43 10.57 3.86 -7.37
C LEU A 43 10.73 4.58 -8.72
N TRP A 44 9.64 4.72 -9.48
CA TRP A 44 9.61 5.44 -10.74
C TRP A 44 9.73 6.96 -10.55
N ARG A 45 8.88 7.54 -9.70
CA ARG A 45 8.74 9.00 -9.56
C ARG A 45 9.72 9.61 -8.57
N ARG A 46 10.28 8.80 -7.67
CA ARG A 46 11.20 9.19 -6.59
C ARG A 46 10.68 10.36 -5.76
N THR A 47 9.37 10.38 -5.51
CA THR A 47 8.68 11.35 -4.66
C THR A 47 7.62 10.64 -3.82
N LEU A 48 7.45 11.11 -2.59
CA LEU A 48 6.42 10.60 -1.67
C LEU A 48 5.03 11.17 -1.95
N VAL A 49 4.93 12.30 -2.66
CA VAL A 49 3.65 12.97 -2.92
C VAL A 49 2.68 12.04 -3.64
N ALA A 50 3.13 11.34 -4.68
CA ALA A 50 2.28 10.41 -5.43
C ALA A 50 1.78 9.24 -4.55
N PRO A 51 2.65 8.49 -3.84
CA PRO A 51 2.22 7.47 -2.88
C PRO A 51 1.24 7.98 -1.80
N ILE A 52 1.48 9.17 -1.24
CA ILE A 52 0.61 9.77 -0.22
C ILE A 52 -0.80 10.00 -0.79
N VAL A 53 -0.89 10.61 -1.98
CA VAL A 53 -2.18 10.86 -2.63
C VAL A 53 -2.87 9.55 -2.98
N MET A 54 -2.15 8.55 -3.50
CA MET A 54 -2.72 7.24 -3.82
C MET A 54 -3.27 6.53 -2.58
N HIS A 55 -2.53 6.57 -1.47
CA HIS A 55 -2.96 5.97 -0.21
C HIS A 55 -4.18 6.68 0.36
N LEU A 56 -4.16 8.02 0.39
CA LEU A 56 -5.30 8.84 0.83
C LEU A 56 -6.56 8.52 0.01
N LEU A 57 -6.45 8.44 -1.31
CA LEU A 57 -7.59 8.13 -2.18
C LEU A 57 -8.12 6.72 -1.96
N ASN A 58 -7.23 5.73 -1.80
CA ASN A 58 -7.62 4.36 -1.46
C ASN A 58 -8.42 4.32 -0.16
N ASP A 59 -7.96 5.03 0.86
CA ASP A 59 -8.62 5.07 2.17
C ASP A 59 -9.96 5.81 2.11
N ILE A 60 -10.04 6.91 1.36
CA ILE A 60 -11.32 7.60 1.11
C ILE A 60 -12.31 6.65 0.43
N VAL A 61 -11.88 5.91 -0.59
CA VAL A 61 -12.74 4.95 -1.27
C VAL A 61 -13.20 3.85 -0.30
N GLY A 62 -12.27 3.23 0.43
CA GLY A 62 -12.54 2.11 1.32
C GLY A 62 -13.37 2.46 2.56
N PHE A 63 -13.11 3.62 3.17
CA PHE A 63 -13.69 4.00 4.47
C PHE A 63 -14.79 5.04 4.40
N VAL A 64 -14.87 5.83 3.31
CA VAL A 64 -15.86 6.91 3.17
C VAL A 64 -16.85 6.60 2.06
N ILE A 65 -16.37 6.35 0.85
CA ILE A 65 -17.25 6.21 -0.32
C ILE A 65 -18.02 4.90 -0.29
N LEU A 66 -17.33 3.76 -0.19
CA LEU A 66 -17.99 2.45 -0.22
C LEU A 66 -19.03 2.30 0.91
N PRO A 67 -18.72 2.64 2.19
CA PRO A 67 -19.74 2.59 3.25
C PRO A 67 -20.92 3.55 3.04
N ALA A 68 -20.73 4.68 2.35
CA ALA A 68 -21.80 5.62 2.05
C ALA A 68 -22.75 5.13 0.93
N LEU A 69 -22.37 4.10 0.18
CA LEU A 69 -23.17 3.55 -0.93
C LEU A 69 -24.09 2.39 -0.51
N GLY A 70 -24.00 1.90 0.73
CA GLY A 70 -24.75 0.74 1.24
C GLY A 70 -24.12 -0.60 0.91
#